data_AF-A0A436HSM0-F1
#
_entry.id   AF-A0A436HSM0-F1
#
_cell.length_a   1.000
_cell.length_b   1.000
_cell.length_c   1.000
_cell.angle_alpha   90.00
_cell.angle_beta   90.00
_cell.angle_gamma   90.00
#
_symmetry.space_group_name_H-M   'P 1'
#
loop_
_entity.id
_entity.type
_entity.pdbx_description
1 polymer ?
#
loop_
_entity_poly.entity_id
_entity_poly.type
_entity_poly.pdbx_seq_one_letter_code
_entity_poly.pdbx_strand_id
1 'polypeptide(L)' 'MNLEDETSQALVARLADLQAKMRAARITEAEMKTFQKVAAIMEDGRGQIAGDDLIAASFLAEPEALNG' A
#
# COMPACT_ATOMS: atom_id res chain seq x y z
N MET A 1 30.69 -5.86 -17.08
CA MET A 1 29.25 -5.99 -16.81
C MET A 1 29.01 -5.27 -15.48
N ASN A 2 28.13 -4.28 -15.44
CA ASN A 2 27.94 -3.43 -14.27
C ASN A 2 26.73 -3.94 -13.48
N LEU A 3 26.97 -4.48 -12.28
CA LEU A 3 25.96 -5.14 -11.44
C LEU A 3 24.82 -4.19 -11.03
N GLU A 4 25.10 -2.88 -10.97
CA GLU A 4 24.13 -1.83 -10.66
C GLU A 4 23.08 -1.67 -11.77
N ASP A 5 23.47 -1.83 -13.03
CA ASP A 5 22.55 -1.76 -14.17
C ASP A 5 21.65 -3.01 -14.26
N GLU A 6 22.21 -4.18 -13.96
CA GLU A 6 21.46 -5.45 -13.94
C GLU A 6 20.45 -5.50 -12.80
N THR A 7 20.82 -5.03 -11.61
CA THR A 7 19.91 -4.92 -10.47
C THR A 7 18.79 -3.91 -10.73
N SER A 8 19.09 -2.80 -11.41
CA SER A 8 18.09 -1.83 -11.86
C SER A 8 17.08 -2.43 -12.84
N GLN A 9 17.53 -3.18 -13.85
CA GLN A 9 16.63 -3.87 -14.78
C GLN A 9 15.75 -4.93 -14.10
N ALA A 10 16.33 -5.72 -13.19
CA ALA A 10 15.59 -6.71 -12.42
C ALA A 10 14.51 -6.05 -11.53
N LEU A 11 14.81 -4.88 -10.95
CA LEU A 11 13.85 -4.11 -10.17
C LEU A 11 12.69 -3.61 -11.03
N VAL A 12 12.99 -3.08 -12.23
CA VAL A 12 11.97 -2.64 -13.19
C VAL A 12 11.05 -3.79 -13.59
N ALA A 13 11.60 -4.98 -13.88
CA ALA A 13 10.81 -6.16 -14.21
C ALA A 13 9.88 -6.59 -13.06
N ARG A 14 10.38 -6.55 -11.82
CA ARG A 14 9.57 -6.86 -10.62
C ARG A 14 8.48 -5.83 -10.38
N LEU A 15 8.75 -4.55 -10.63
CA LEU A 15 7.74 -3.50 -10.49
C LEU A 15 6.62 -3.67 -11.53
N ALA A 16 6.96 -4.00 -12.77
CA ALA A 16 5.99 -4.28 -13.81
C ALA A 16 5.09 -5.49 -13.49
N ASP A 17 5.68 -6.58 -12.97
CA ASP A 17 4.93 -7.76 -12.53
C ASP A 17 3.99 -7.43 -11.35
N LEU A 18 4.47 -6.66 -10.36
CA LEU A 18 3.65 -6.22 -9.24
C LEU A 18 2.44 -5.37 -9.71
N GLN A 19 2.68 -4.43 -10.63
CA GLN A 19 1.61 -3.61 -11.21
C GLN A 19 0.58 -4.46 -11.97
N ALA A 20 1.03 -5.48 -12.72
CA ALA A 20 0.13 -6.40 -13.42
C ALA A 20 -0.75 -7.18 -12.45
N LYS A 21 -0.17 -7.67 -11.34
CA LYS A 21 -0.90 -8.38 -10.28
C LYS A 21 -1.91 -7.49 -9.57
N MET A 22 -1.55 -6.25 -9.24
CA MET A 22 -2.47 -5.28 -8.64
C MET A 22 -3.68 -5.01 -9.56
N ARG A 23 -3.43 -4.83 -10.86
CA ARG A 23 -4.50 -4.64 -11.85
C ARG A 23 -5.39 -5.87 -11.97
N ALA A 24 -4.81 -7.06 -12.02
CA ALA A 24 -5.55 -8.33 -12.07
C ALA A 24 -6.44 -8.53 -10.82
N ALA A 25 -5.94 -8.13 -9.66
CA ALA A 25 -6.68 -8.17 -8.39
C ALA A 25 -7.66 -7.00 -8.22
N ARG A 26 -7.72 -6.05 -9.18
CA ARG A 26 -8.53 -4.82 -9.11
C ARG A 26 -8.23 -3.95 -7.89
N ILE A 27 -7.01 -4.00 -7.38
CA ILE A 27 -6.56 -3.15 -6.29
C ILE A 27 -6.43 -1.72 -6.82
N THR A 28 -7.21 -0.83 -6.25
CA THR A 28 -7.23 0.60 -6.54
C THR A 28 -6.08 1.32 -5.84
N GLU A 29 -5.73 2.50 -6.35
CA GLU A 29 -4.74 3.36 -5.68
C GLU A 29 -5.19 3.76 -4.27
N ALA A 30 -6.50 3.94 -4.07
CA ALA A 30 -7.08 4.24 -2.76
C ALA A 30 -6.87 3.09 -1.76
N GLU A 31 -7.09 1.84 -2.18
CA GLU A 31 -6.84 0.65 -1.35
C GLU A 31 -5.36 0.50 -1.01
N MET A 32 -4.46 0.73 -1.97
CA MET A 32 -3.02 0.69 -1.73
C MET A 32 -2.56 1.80 -0.76
N LYS A 33 -3.12 3.00 -0.88
CA LYS A 33 -2.85 4.12 0.04
C LYS A 33 -3.34 3.82 1.46
N THR A 34 -4.50 3.17 1.58
CA THR A 34 -5.03 2.70 2.88
C THR A 34 -4.12 1.63 3.48
N PHE A 35 -3.67 0.67 2.67
CA PHE A 35 -2.71 -0.36 3.11
C PHE A 35 -1.40 0.25 3.61
N GLN A 36 -0.84 1.23 2.88
CA GLN A 36 0.38 1.94 3.30
C GLN A 36 0.20 2.69 4.62
N LYS A 37 -0.95 3.35 4.84
CA LYS A 37 -1.27 4.00 6.12
C LYS A 37 -1.29 2.99 7.27
N VAL A 38 -1.96 1.86 7.06
CA VAL A 38 -2.04 0.78 8.05
C VAL A 38 -0.66 0.19 8.33
N ALA A 39 0.14 -0.08 7.29
CA ALA A 39 1.49 -0.61 7.42
C ALA A 39 2.44 0.36 8.16
N ALA A 40 2.35 1.66 7.89
CA ALA A 40 3.14 2.67 8.60
C ALA A 40 2.77 2.74 10.10
N ILE A 41 1.48 2.59 10.43
CA ILE A 41 1.02 2.50 11.83
C ILE A 41 1.53 1.20 12.48
N MET A 42 1.64 0.10 11.74
CA MET A 42 2.20 -1.16 12.24
C MET A 42 3.71 -1.12 12.47
N GLU A 43 4.44 -0.36 11.64
CA GLU A 43 5.90 -0.27 11.66
C GLU A 43 6.41 0.48 12.90
N ASP A 44 5.61 1.40 13.45
CA ASP A 44 5.99 2.26 14.58
C ASP A 44 5.97 1.57 15.97
N GLY A 45 6.09 0.22 16.02
CA GLY A 45 6.80 -0.37 17.17
C GLY A 45 6.56 -1.82 17.56
N ARG A 46 5.46 -2.50 17.16
CA ARG A 46 5.21 -3.90 17.61
C ARG A 46 4.43 -4.80 16.65
N GLY A 47 4.18 -4.38 15.40
CA GLY A 47 3.67 -5.27 14.33
C GLY A 47 2.30 -5.93 14.56
N GLN A 48 1.57 -5.54 15.60
CA GLN A 48 0.28 -6.13 15.95
C GLN A 48 -0.78 -5.04 15.85
N ILE A 49 -1.56 -5.07 14.77
CA ILE A 49 -2.82 -4.30 14.70
C ILE A 49 -3.79 -5.00 15.64
N ALA A 50 -4.15 -4.37 16.76
CA ALA A 50 -5.25 -4.84 17.57
C ALA A 50 -6.58 -4.56 16.82
N GLY A 51 -7.62 -5.37 17.06
CA GLY A 51 -8.93 -5.14 16.43
C GLY A 51 -9.47 -3.72 16.65
N ASP A 52 -9.10 -3.11 17.77
CA ASP A 52 -9.46 -1.73 18.14
C ASP A 52 -8.76 -0.68 17.25
N ASP A 53 -7.57 -0.97 16.72
CA ASP A 53 -6.84 -0.06 15.82
C ASP A 53 -7.52 0.01 14.44
N LEU A 54 -8.10 -1.10 13.97
CA LEU A 54 -8.93 -1.12 12.75
C LEU A 54 -10.23 -0.33 12.94
N ILE A 55 -10.81 -0.41 14.13
CA ILE A 55 -11.98 0.40 14.51
C ILE A 55 -11.60 1.89 14.54
N ALA A 56 -10.46 2.26 15.14
CA ALA A 56 -9.96 3.63 15.14
C ALA A 56 -9.69 4.16 13.72
N ALA A 57 -9.13 3.34 12.84
CA ALA A 57 -8.91 3.69 11.43
C ALA A 57 -10.22 3.93 10.67
N SER A 58 -11.30 3.21 11.02
CA SER A 58 -12.62 3.41 10.41
C SER A 58 -13.24 4.77 10.71
N PHE A 59 -12.86 5.40 11.83
CA PHE A 59 -13.29 6.77 12.20
C PHE A 59 -12.48 7.87 11.51
N LEU A 60 -11.34 7.53 10.88
CA LEU A 60 -10.47 8.46 10.16
C LEU A 60 -10.76 8.49 8.64
N ALA A 61 -11.77 7.74 8.18
CA ALA A 61 -12.32 7.95 6.85
C ALA A 61 -13.05 9.29 6.85
N GLU A 62 -12.40 10.34 6.32
CA GLU A 62 -13.09 11.60 6.03
C GLU A 62 -14.31 11.30 5.16
N PRO A 63 -15.49 11.86 5.48
CA PRO A 63 -16.63 11.74 4.59
C PRO A 63 -16.24 12.40 3.27
N GLU A 64 -16.45 11.68 2.16
CA GLU A 64 -16.49 12.31 0.84
C GLU A 64 -17.38 13.54 0.96
N ALA A 65 -16.77 14.72 0.85
CA ALA A 65 -17.52 15.95 0.70
C ALA A 65 -18.32 15.80 -0.59
N LEU A 66 -19.58 15.39 -0.44
CA LEU A 66 -20.60 15.51 -1.47
C LEU A 66 -20.67 17.00 -1.81
N ASN A 67 -19.94 17.39 -2.85
CA ASN A 67 -20.06 18.71 -3.47
C ASN A 67 -21.44 18.78 -4.12
N GLY A 68 -22.40 19.31 -3.35
CA GLY A 68 -23.67 19.84 -3.84
C GLY A 68 -23.58 21.33 -4.11
#